data_AF-A0A1B9G6U2-F1
#
_entry.id   AF-A0A1B9G6U2-F1
#
_cell.length_a   1.000
_cell.length_b   1.000
_cell.length_c   1.000
_cell.angle_alpha   90.00
_cell.angle_beta   90.00
_cell.angle_gamma   90.00
#
_symmetry.space_group_name_H-M   'P 1'
#
loop_
_entity.id
_entity.type
_entity.pdbx_description
1 polymer ?
#
loop_
_entity_poly.entity_id
_entity_poly.type
_entity_poly.pdbx_seq_one_letter_code
_entity_poly.pdbx_strand_id
1 'polypeptide(L)'
;MGPKSRRIKKLPISSFTPDTNVHSSAAQSLPSSDSKSISRHGRVRSANRPVVSRKITQSTITHFHTLLKKQSSLKQSLASTIENQRNDERVQAIQTELDSVEREMTALGGLNAYQIASTLGQSKERGGDSSKVLVRWLDELGIKQEMVAQSSKLRMLEIGALMPDNYASCSKWIDNHPIDLHSQHPDILEQDFLQRPLPAREQDAFDVVSCSLVLNFVSSPADRGKMLSLIHKQLKDLPNSFLFLVLPLPCLANSRYLSLSTFQDLMRIIGFTLEREQWKPGGKVGYWLWRKSAGELEGRDRWVRKTVVKDGPKMNNFAVVLP
;
A
#
# COMPACT_ATOMS: atom_id res chain seq x y z
N MET A 1 29.02 -42.21 8.07
CA MET A 1 28.66 -41.44 6.86
C MET A 1 27.53 -40.48 7.19
N GLY A 2 27.80 -39.17 7.29
CA GLY A 2 26.79 -38.16 7.60
C GLY A 2 25.93 -37.79 6.37
N PRO A 3 24.65 -37.43 6.54
CA PRO A 3 23.77 -37.10 5.42
C PRO A 3 24.19 -35.77 4.77
N LYS A 4 24.43 -35.81 3.45
CA LYS A 4 24.76 -34.63 2.63
C LYS A 4 23.60 -33.63 2.66
N SER A 5 23.85 -32.44 3.22
CA SER A 5 22.93 -31.29 3.13
C SER A 5 22.74 -30.89 1.67
N ARG A 6 21.52 -31.05 1.14
CA ARG A 6 21.15 -30.61 -0.21
C ARG A 6 21.05 -29.08 -0.24
N ARG A 7 21.98 -28.42 -0.94
CA ARG A 7 21.91 -26.98 -1.27
C ARG A 7 20.65 -26.70 -2.10
N ILE A 8 19.70 -25.96 -1.52
CA ILE A 8 18.56 -25.38 -2.24
C ILE A 8 19.10 -24.31 -3.20
N LYS A 9 18.93 -24.50 -4.52
CA LYS A 9 19.27 -23.49 -5.52
C LYS A 9 18.36 -22.28 -5.34
N LYS A 10 18.94 -21.11 -5.05
CA LYS A 10 18.24 -19.82 -4.93
C LYS A 10 18.05 -19.26 -6.34
N LEU A 11 16.81 -19.02 -6.74
CA LEU A 11 16.47 -18.44 -8.04
C LEU A 11 16.08 -16.95 -7.89
N PRO A 12 16.29 -16.12 -8.93
CA PRO A 12 15.82 -14.73 -8.96
C PRO A 12 14.28 -14.66 -8.95
N ILE A 13 13.72 -13.56 -8.45
CA ILE A 13 12.25 -13.36 -8.35
C ILE A 13 11.58 -13.40 -9.72
N SER A 14 12.29 -12.99 -10.78
CA SER A 14 11.84 -13.04 -12.17
C SER A 14 11.51 -14.45 -12.68
N SER A 15 11.93 -15.51 -11.99
CA SER A 15 11.61 -16.89 -12.37
C SER A 15 10.36 -17.45 -11.67
N PHE A 16 9.57 -16.60 -11.00
CA PHE A 16 8.38 -17.01 -10.26
C PHE A 16 7.12 -16.58 -11.02
N THR A 17 6.34 -17.55 -11.50
CA THR A 17 4.97 -17.34 -11.99
C THR A 17 3.99 -17.76 -10.89
N PRO A 18 3.03 -16.92 -10.48
CA PRO A 18 1.94 -17.39 -9.63
C PRO A 18 1.08 -18.38 -10.42
N ASP A 19 0.75 -19.53 -9.82
CA ASP A 19 -0.24 -20.46 -10.39
C ASP A 19 -1.61 -19.75 -10.45
N THR A 20 -2.01 -19.27 -11.62
CA THR A 20 -3.42 -18.93 -11.91
C THR A 20 -4.18 -20.23 -12.14
N ASN A 21 -4.47 -20.95 -11.05
CA ASN A 21 -5.38 -22.09 -11.07
C ASN A 21 -6.50 -21.84 -10.05
N VAL A 22 -7.47 -21.01 -10.46
CA VAL A 22 -8.82 -21.08 -9.90
C VAL A 22 -9.66 -21.83 -10.92
N HIS A 23 -9.90 -23.09 -10.62
CA HIS A 23 -10.84 -23.93 -11.33
C HIS A 23 -12.21 -23.24 -11.40
N SER A 24 -12.75 -23.12 -12.61
CA SER A 24 -14.18 -23.03 -12.82
C SER A 24 -14.82 -24.36 -12.40
N SER A 25 -15.84 -24.29 -11.54
CA SER A 25 -16.77 -25.40 -11.34
C SER A 25 -18.17 -24.88 -11.58
N ALA A 26 -18.62 -24.95 -12.83
CA ALA A 26 -20.03 -24.91 -13.15
C ALA A 26 -20.65 -26.24 -12.70
N ALA A 27 -21.63 -26.16 -11.81
CA ALA A 27 -22.44 -27.29 -11.40
C ALA A 27 -23.52 -27.56 -12.46
N GLN A 28 -23.55 -28.76 -13.01
CA GLN A 28 -24.74 -29.37 -13.62
C GLN A 28 -24.89 -30.81 -13.12
N SER A 29 -26.15 -31.17 -12.94
CA SER A 29 -26.73 -32.28 -12.18
C SER A 29 -26.76 -33.63 -12.92
N LEU A 30 -26.35 -34.71 -12.21
CA LEU A 30 -26.90 -36.10 -12.07
C LEU A 30 -27.29 -36.94 -13.34
N PRO A 31 -27.44 -38.31 -13.25
CA PRO A 31 -27.08 -39.28 -12.19
C PRO A 31 -26.39 -40.61 -12.64
N SER A 32 -25.97 -41.39 -11.62
CA SER A 32 -25.93 -42.88 -11.49
C SER A 32 -25.02 -43.76 -12.37
N SER A 33 -24.10 -44.50 -11.74
CA SER A 33 -24.10 -45.98 -11.67
C SER A 33 -22.84 -46.54 -10.97
N ASP A 34 -23.03 -47.69 -10.31
CA ASP A 34 -22.08 -48.45 -9.51
C ASP A 34 -20.79 -48.86 -10.23
N SER A 35 -19.65 -48.79 -9.53
CA SER A 35 -18.65 -49.89 -9.53
C SER A 35 -17.58 -49.67 -8.47
N LYS A 36 -17.42 -50.69 -7.61
CA LYS A 36 -16.31 -50.84 -6.66
C LYS A 36 -15.01 -51.09 -7.43
N SER A 37 -13.96 -50.32 -7.19
CA SER A 37 -12.59 -50.81 -7.38
C SER A 37 -11.62 -50.22 -6.35
N ILE A 38 -10.82 -51.14 -5.83
CA ILE A 38 -9.80 -51.00 -4.80
C ILE A 38 -8.62 -50.22 -5.38
N SER A 39 -8.13 -49.16 -4.72
CA SER A 39 -6.79 -48.63 -5.03
C SER A 39 -6.00 -48.20 -3.79
N ARG A 40 -4.74 -48.62 -3.82
CA ARG A 40 -3.73 -48.58 -2.78
C ARG A 40 -3.32 -47.14 -2.43
N HIS A 41 -3.10 -46.90 -1.14
CA HIS A 41 -2.54 -45.65 -0.62
C HIS A 41 -1.11 -45.43 -1.12
N GLY A 42 -0.97 -44.67 -2.21
CA GLY A 42 0.29 -44.07 -2.67
C GLY A 42 0.41 -42.64 -2.15
N ARG A 43 1.23 -42.42 -1.11
CA ARG A 43 1.54 -41.10 -0.54
C ARG A 43 2.34 -40.30 -1.57
N VAL A 44 1.69 -39.44 -2.35
CA VAL A 44 2.36 -38.51 -3.28
C VAL A 44 3.16 -37.50 -2.44
N ARG A 45 4.49 -37.60 -2.52
CA ARG A 45 5.42 -36.63 -1.93
C ARG A 45 5.26 -35.30 -2.65
N SER A 46 4.89 -34.24 -1.91
CA SER A 46 4.81 -32.88 -2.46
C SER A 46 6.17 -32.46 -3.02
N ALA A 47 6.21 -32.14 -4.32
CA ALA A 47 7.38 -31.58 -4.97
C ALA A 47 7.79 -30.25 -4.30
N ASN A 48 9.11 -30.05 -4.16
CA ASN A 48 9.73 -28.85 -3.60
C ASN A 48 9.21 -27.57 -4.29
N ARG A 49 8.37 -26.78 -3.60
CA ARG A 49 8.08 -25.40 -4.01
C ARG A 49 9.37 -24.57 -3.84
N PRO A 50 9.83 -23.84 -4.86
CA PRO A 50 10.98 -22.94 -4.71
C PRO A 50 10.62 -21.83 -3.71
N VAL A 51 11.44 -21.63 -2.68
CA VAL A 51 11.24 -20.57 -1.68
C VAL A 51 12.25 -19.45 -1.98
N VAL A 52 11.76 -18.30 -2.44
CA VAL A 52 12.60 -17.10 -2.58
C VAL A 52 13.06 -16.67 -1.18
N SER A 53 14.37 -16.45 -1.01
CA SER A 53 14.90 -16.10 0.31
C SER A 53 14.48 -14.68 0.72
N ARG A 54 14.05 -14.51 1.98
CA ARG A 54 13.64 -13.22 2.57
C ARG A 54 14.61 -12.06 2.32
N LYS A 55 15.93 -12.33 2.34
CA LYS A 55 16.97 -11.31 2.13
C LYS A 55 16.98 -10.79 0.68
N ILE A 56 16.79 -11.69 -0.28
CA ILE A 56 16.72 -11.34 -1.72
C ILE A 56 15.48 -10.50 -1.98
N THR A 57 14.30 -10.92 -1.50
CA THR A 57 13.05 -10.16 -1.61
C THR A 57 13.19 -8.73 -1.05
N GLN A 58 13.80 -8.59 0.13
CA GLN A 58 13.96 -7.28 0.77
C GLN A 58 14.97 -6.39 0.06
N SER A 59 16.06 -6.95 -0.46
CA SER A 59 17.05 -6.21 -1.25
C SER A 59 16.43 -5.70 -2.55
N THR A 60 15.67 -6.54 -3.26
CA THR A 60 14.97 -6.15 -4.48
C THR A 60 13.97 -5.03 -4.21
N ILE A 61 13.12 -5.17 -3.18
CA ILE A 61 12.17 -4.13 -2.76
C ILE A 61 12.88 -2.80 -2.48
N THR A 62 13.95 -2.83 -1.67
CA THR A 62 14.70 -1.62 -1.28
C THR A 62 15.34 -0.94 -2.49
N HIS A 63 15.90 -1.72 -3.40
CA HIS A 63 16.53 -1.21 -4.61
C HIS A 63 15.50 -0.59 -5.55
N PHE A 64 14.36 -1.27 -5.77
CA PHE A 64 13.26 -0.74 -6.56
C PHE A 64 12.71 0.58 -6.01
N HIS A 65 12.59 0.71 -4.69
CA HIS A 65 12.18 1.96 -4.06
C HIS A 65 13.16 3.11 -4.28
N THR A 66 14.47 2.82 -4.27
CA THR A 66 15.49 3.83 -4.55
C THR A 66 15.35 4.32 -5.99
N LEU A 67 15.14 3.40 -6.93
CA LEU A 67 14.94 3.73 -8.34
C LEU A 67 13.66 4.53 -8.59
N LEU A 68 12.53 4.16 -7.97
CA LEU A 68 11.27 4.91 -8.07
C LEU A 68 11.41 6.36 -7.58
N LYS A 69 12.09 6.56 -6.44
CA LYS A 69 12.36 7.91 -5.93
C LYS A 69 13.25 8.71 -6.88
N LYS A 70 14.29 8.08 -7.42
CA LYS A 70 15.19 8.70 -8.38
C LYS A 70 14.45 9.09 -9.65
N GLN A 71 13.64 8.19 -10.23
CA GLN A 71 12.82 8.44 -11.40
C GLN A 71 11.88 9.63 -11.19
N SER A 72 11.19 9.70 -10.04
CA SER A 72 10.28 10.80 -9.76
C SER A 72 11.01 12.14 -9.61
N SER A 73 12.18 12.16 -8.97
CA SER A 73 13.01 13.36 -8.86
C SER A 73 13.48 13.85 -10.24
N LEU A 74 13.87 12.93 -11.13
CA LEU A 74 14.30 13.25 -12.48
C LEU A 74 13.14 13.78 -13.32
N LYS A 75 11.94 13.19 -13.23
CA LYS A 75 10.72 13.69 -13.91
C LYS A 75 10.37 15.12 -13.48
N GLN A 76 10.47 15.44 -12.19
CA GLN A 76 10.26 16.81 -11.70
C GLN A 76 11.33 17.77 -12.21
N SER A 77 12.61 17.36 -12.18
CA SER A 77 13.70 18.15 -12.74
C SER A 77 13.51 18.39 -14.24
N LEU A 78 13.03 17.39 -14.99
CA LEU A 78 12.73 17.51 -16.41
C LEU A 78 11.63 18.53 -16.67
N ALA A 79 10.48 18.39 -15.99
CA ALA A 79 9.35 19.31 -16.13
C ALA A 79 9.76 20.77 -15.85
N SER A 80 10.46 21.00 -14.73
CA SER A 80 10.96 22.34 -14.39
C SER A 80 12.02 22.87 -15.36
N THR A 81 12.82 21.99 -16.00
CA THR A 81 13.82 22.43 -16.99
C THR A 81 13.16 22.85 -18.31
N ILE A 82 12.12 22.11 -18.72
CA ILE A 82 11.31 22.42 -19.91
C ILE A 82 10.56 23.73 -19.72
N GLU A 83 9.88 23.92 -18.59
CA GLU A 83 9.13 25.16 -18.27
C GLU A 83 10.03 26.40 -18.28
N ASN A 84 11.27 26.28 -17.82
CA ASN A 84 12.23 27.38 -17.76
C ASN A 84 13.00 27.62 -19.09
N GLN A 85 12.57 27.03 -20.21
CA GLN A 85 13.15 27.22 -21.56
C GLN A 85 14.68 27.04 -21.61
N ARG A 86 15.23 26.04 -20.91
CA ARG A 86 16.68 25.84 -20.75
C ARG A 86 17.24 24.66 -21.54
N ASN A 87 18.35 24.96 -22.24
CA ASN A 87 19.40 24.11 -22.83
C ASN A 87 19.03 22.64 -23.10
N ASP A 88 18.86 22.30 -24.38
CA ASP A 88 18.60 20.96 -24.91
C ASP A 88 19.55 19.89 -24.36
N GLU A 89 20.81 20.24 -24.07
CA GLU A 89 21.80 19.32 -23.49
C GLU A 89 21.39 18.84 -22.09
N ARG A 90 20.81 19.73 -21.27
CA ARG A 90 20.39 19.39 -19.91
C ARG A 90 19.12 18.53 -19.93
N VAL A 91 18.20 18.83 -20.83
CA VAL A 91 17.01 18.01 -21.08
C VAL A 91 17.44 16.60 -21.50
N GLN A 92 18.38 16.50 -22.46
CA GLN A 92 18.93 15.23 -22.92
C GLN A 92 19.65 14.45 -21.80
N ALA A 93 20.43 15.13 -20.96
CA ALA A 93 21.10 14.49 -19.83
C ALA A 93 20.10 13.89 -18.83
N ILE A 94 19.04 14.62 -18.47
CA ILE A 94 17.99 14.14 -17.56
C ILE A 94 17.23 12.96 -18.20
N GLN A 95 16.91 13.04 -19.49
CA GLN A 95 16.23 11.97 -20.21
C GLN A 95 17.10 10.69 -20.27
N THR A 96 18.40 10.84 -20.57
CA THR A 96 19.35 9.71 -20.57
C THR A 96 19.41 9.02 -19.20
N GLU A 97 19.37 9.80 -18.11
CA GLU A 97 19.37 9.25 -16.76
C GLU A 97 18.04 8.55 -16.42
N LEU A 98 16.90 9.08 -16.88
CA LEU A 98 15.59 8.42 -16.77
C LEU A 98 15.60 7.07 -17.47
N ASP A 99 16.09 7.01 -18.70
CA ASP A 99 16.17 5.77 -19.49
C ASP A 99 17.11 4.76 -18.82
N SER A 100 18.17 5.22 -18.16
CA SER A 100 19.05 4.35 -17.37
C SER A 100 18.33 3.75 -16.17
N VAL A 101 17.57 4.56 -15.43
CA VAL A 101 16.79 4.10 -14.27
C VAL A 101 15.73 3.10 -14.71
N GLU A 102 15.05 3.35 -15.83
CA GLU A 102 14.02 2.45 -16.37
C GLU A 102 14.60 1.10 -16.84
N ARG A 103 15.76 1.12 -17.51
CA ARG A 103 16.50 -0.10 -17.85
C ARG A 103 16.88 -0.90 -16.61
N GLU A 104 17.34 -0.23 -15.55
CA GLU A 104 17.68 -0.89 -14.29
C GLU A 104 16.46 -1.50 -13.61
N MET A 105 15.32 -0.79 -13.58
CA MET A 105 14.05 -1.32 -13.06
C MET A 105 13.59 -2.54 -13.86
N THR A 106 13.73 -2.50 -15.19
CA THR A 106 13.41 -3.63 -16.08
C THR A 106 14.32 -4.83 -15.81
N ALA A 107 15.62 -4.61 -15.62
CA ALA A 107 16.59 -5.66 -15.30
C ALA A 107 16.32 -6.36 -13.95
N LEU A 108 15.65 -5.69 -13.02
CA LEU A 108 15.20 -6.27 -11.74
C LEU A 108 13.94 -7.13 -11.87
N GLY A 109 13.40 -7.28 -13.08
CA GLY A 109 12.14 -7.97 -13.36
C GLY A 109 10.92 -7.05 -13.47
N GLY A 110 11.14 -5.73 -13.53
CA GLY A 110 10.08 -4.75 -13.70
C GLY A 110 9.14 -4.66 -12.50
N LEU A 111 8.04 -3.92 -12.70
CA LEU A 111 7.08 -3.64 -11.64
C LEU A 111 6.38 -4.91 -11.12
N ASN A 112 6.15 -5.88 -12.00
CA ASN A 112 5.58 -7.18 -11.65
C ASN A 112 6.45 -7.93 -10.63
N ALA A 113 7.77 -8.04 -10.87
CA ALA A 113 8.66 -8.68 -9.90
C ALA A 113 8.70 -7.94 -8.55
N TYR A 114 8.61 -6.61 -8.57
CA TYR A 114 8.48 -5.81 -7.35
C TYR A 114 7.16 -6.08 -6.62
N GLN A 115 6.02 -6.15 -7.31
CA GLN A 115 4.72 -6.44 -6.70
C GLN A 115 4.66 -7.86 -6.14
N ILE A 116 5.15 -8.87 -6.88
CA ILE A 116 5.32 -10.24 -6.36
C ILE A 116 6.18 -10.22 -5.10
N ALA A 117 7.31 -9.51 -5.12
CA ALA A 117 8.19 -9.38 -3.96
C ALA A 117 7.47 -8.71 -2.78
N SER A 118 6.67 -7.67 -3.04
CA SER A 118 5.88 -6.93 -2.05
C SER A 118 4.79 -7.81 -1.42
N THR A 119 4.03 -8.54 -2.22
CA THR A 119 3.02 -9.52 -1.78
C THR A 119 3.65 -10.62 -0.92
N LEU A 120 4.77 -11.20 -1.37
CA LEU A 120 5.55 -12.16 -0.57
C LEU A 120 6.15 -11.51 0.69
N GLY A 121 6.39 -10.20 0.63
CA GLY A 121 6.93 -9.36 1.70
C GLY A 121 5.95 -9.11 2.84
N GLN A 122 4.63 -9.18 2.62
CA GLN A 122 3.56 -8.92 3.61
C GLN A 122 3.47 -9.96 4.75
N SER A 123 4.41 -10.90 4.86
CA SER A 123 4.51 -11.83 5.98
C SER A 123 4.40 -11.15 7.36
N LYS A 124 3.87 -11.86 8.37
CA LYS A 124 3.60 -11.38 9.74
C LYS A 124 4.75 -10.61 10.42
N GLU A 125 6.00 -10.86 10.05
CA GLU A 125 7.20 -10.20 10.61
C GLU A 125 7.59 -8.86 9.93
N ARG A 126 6.84 -8.44 8.91
CA ARG A 126 7.15 -7.32 8.00
C ARG A 126 6.02 -6.32 7.80
N GLY A 127 4.88 -6.51 8.47
CA GLY A 127 3.71 -5.63 8.35
C GLY A 127 2.39 -6.38 8.45
N GLY A 128 2.40 -7.70 8.22
CA GLY A 128 1.21 -8.53 8.26
C GLY A 128 0.13 -8.09 7.28
N ASP A 129 -0.97 -8.81 7.30
CA ASP A 129 -2.20 -8.39 6.62
C ASP A 129 -2.85 -7.27 7.44
N SER A 130 -2.57 -6.01 7.07
CA SER A 130 -3.06 -4.83 7.77
C SER A 130 -4.58 -4.72 7.78
N SER A 131 -5.27 -5.37 6.83
CA SER A 131 -6.74 -5.41 6.78
C SER A 131 -7.33 -5.95 8.08
N LYS A 132 -6.67 -6.92 8.73
CA LYS A 132 -7.11 -7.51 9.99
C LYS A 132 -7.08 -6.52 11.16
N VAL A 133 -6.13 -5.59 11.16
CA VAL A 133 -6.06 -4.53 12.17
C VAL A 133 -7.23 -3.59 12.00
N LEU A 134 -7.50 -3.16 10.76
CA LEU A 134 -8.63 -2.30 10.44
C LEU A 134 -9.97 -2.97 10.79
N VAL A 135 -10.20 -4.19 10.29
CA VAL A 135 -11.42 -4.97 10.55
C VAL A 135 -11.66 -5.14 12.05
N ARG A 136 -10.62 -5.51 12.81
CA ARG A 136 -10.74 -5.64 14.26
C ARG A 136 -11.14 -4.32 14.91
N TRP A 137 -10.51 -3.20 14.53
CA TRP A 137 -10.82 -1.90 15.10
C TRP A 137 -12.24 -1.42 14.75
N LEU A 138 -12.73 -1.67 13.54
CA LEU A 138 -14.11 -1.37 13.16
C LEU A 138 -15.12 -2.23 13.94
N ASP A 139 -14.80 -3.50 14.19
CA ASP A 139 -15.62 -4.40 15.04
C ASP A 139 -15.65 -3.90 16.50
N GLU A 140 -14.48 -3.55 17.07
CA GLU A 140 -14.36 -2.98 18.43
C GLU A 140 -15.09 -1.63 18.60
N LEU A 141 -15.31 -0.88 17.52
CA LEU A 141 -16.08 0.36 17.51
C LEU A 141 -17.59 0.14 17.30
N GLY A 142 -18.05 -1.11 17.14
CA GLY A 142 -19.45 -1.44 16.94
C GLY A 142 -19.96 -1.25 15.50
N ILE A 143 -19.10 -0.82 14.57
CA ILE A 143 -19.50 -0.50 13.19
C ILE A 143 -20.02 -1.74 12.46
N LYS A 144 -19.40 -2.90 12.68
CA LYS A 144 -19.85 -4.15 12.07
C LYS A 144 -21.27 -4.51 12.51
N GLN A 145 -21.55 -4.40 13.82
CA GLN A 145 -22.85 -4.70 14.39
C GLN A 145 -23.91 -3.74 13.84
N GLU A 146 -23.57 -2.45 13.74
CA GLU A 146 -24.42 -1.43 13.16
C GLU A 146 -24.80 -1.75 11.71
N MET A 147 -23.81 -2.00 10.84
CA MET A 147 -24.05 -2.31 9.42
C MET A 147 -24.88 -3.59 9.25
N VAL A 148 -24.57 -4.64 10.01
CA VAL A 148 -25.33 -5.89 9.99
C VAL A 148 -26.78 -5.68 10.44
N ALA A 149 -27.01 -4.92 11.53
CA ALA A 149 -28.34 -4.63 12.03
C ALA A 149 -29.18 -3.81 11.05
N GLN A 150 -28.55 -2.85 10.36
CA GLN A 150 -29.19 -2.03 9.33
C GLN A 150 -29.33 -2.75 7.98
N SER A 151 -28.81 -3.99 7.86
CA SER A 151 -28.73 -4.71 6.58
C SER A 151 -28.05 -3.87 5.47
N SER A 152 -27.06 -3.06 5.86
CA SER A 152 -26.31 -2.15 5.00
C SER A 152 -24.84 -2.57 4.93
N LYS A 153 -24.04 -1.89 4.10
CA LYS A 153 -22.60 -2.12 3.98
C LYS A 153 -21.84 -0.82 4.12
N LEU A 154 -20.73 -0.90 4.86
CA LEU A 154 -19.74 0.14 4.97
C LEU A 154 -19.00 0.28 3.64
N ARG A 155 -19.09 1.44 3.01
CA ARG A 155 -18.41 1.69 1.74
C ARG A 155 -16.96 2.07 1.98
N MET A 156 -16.03 1.28 1.46
CA MET A 156 -14.60 1.45 1.71
C MET A 156 -13.81 1.61 0.42
N LEU A 157 -12.86 2.56 0.40
CA LEU A 157 -11.84 2.69 -0.62
C LEU A 157 -10.53 2.10 -0.11
N GLU A 158 -9.95 1.15 -0.83
CA GLU A 158 -8.61 0.63 -0.53
C GLU A 158 -7.62 1.15 -1.57
N ILE A 159 -6.71 2.04 -1.14
CA ILE A 159 -5.66 2.59 -1.99
C ILE A 159 -4.44 1.67 -1.92
N GLY A 160 -3.91 1.28 -3.07
CA GLY A 160 -2.70 0.46 -3.19
C GLY A 160 -2.94 -1.03 -2.94
N ALA A 161 -4.10 -1.54 -3.36
CA ALA A 161 -4.47 -2.93 -3.18
C ALA A 161 -3.57 -3.85 -4.03
N LEU A 162 -2.99 -4.88 -3.40
CA LEU A 162 -2.21 -5.91 -4.10
C LEU A 162 -3.01 -7.18 -4.41
N MET A 163 -4.10 -7.38 -3.66
CA MET A 163 -4.99 -8.54 -3.77
C MET A 163 -6.44 -8.04 -3.69
N PRO A 164 -7.36 -8.59 -4.48
CA PRO A 164 -8.75 -8.13 -4.53
C PRO A 164 -9.58 -8.55 -3.30
N ASP A 165 -9.12 -9.57 -2.58
CA ASP A 165 -9.91 -10.32 -1.59
C ASP A 165 -9.46 -10.06 -0.13
N ASN A 166 -8.66 -9.02 0.12
CA ASN A 166 -8.20 -8.62 1.46
C ASN A 166 -9.36 -8.52 2.48
N TYR A 167 -10.54 -8.11 2.02
CA TYR A 167 -11.74 -7.94 2.84
C TYR A 167 -12.87 -8.92 2.50
N ALA A 168 -12.60 -9.99 1.74
CA ALA A 168 -13.63 -10.96 1.31
C ALA A 168 -14.39 -11.60 2.48
N SER A 169 -13.67 -11.88 3.58
CA SER A 169 -14.27 -12.40 4.83
C SER A 169 -15.27 -11.44 5.49
N CYS A 170 -15.24 -10.16 5.12
CA CYS A 170 -16.09 -9.09 5.64
C CYS A 170 -17.13 -8.59 4.63
N SER A 171 -17.25 -9.23 3.46
CA SER A 171 -18.13 -8.82 2.34
C SER A 171 -19.63 -8.69 2.69
N LYS A 172 -20.07 -9.26 3.81
CA LYS A 172 -21.43 -9.09 4.35
C LYS A 172 -21.71 -7.68 4.87
N TRP A 173 -20.68 -6.95 5.29
CA TRP A 173 -20.83 -5.64 5.95
C TRP A 173 -19.81 -4.59 5.47
N ILE A 174 -18.83 -4.97 4.65
CA ILE A 174 -17.92 -4.06 3.95
C ILE A 174 -18.13 -4.22 2.45
N ASP A 175 -18.30 -3.10 1.76
CA ASP A 175 -18.26 -2.97 0.31
C ASP A 175 -16.93 -2.31 -0.11
N ASN A 176 -15.93 -3.15 -0.41
CA ASN A 176 -14.57 -2.70 -0.70
C ASN A 176 -14.40 -2.31 -2.18
N HIS A 177 -13.80 -1.16 -2.41
CA HIS A 177 -13.43 -0.64 -3.73
C HIS A 177 -11.91 -0.56 -3.81
N PRO A 178 -11.22 -1.63 -4.21
CA PRO A 178 -9.77 -1.64 -4.32
C PRO A 178 -9.29 -0.90 -5.55
N ILE A 179 -8.30 -0.04 -5.37
CA ILE A 179 -7.58 0.65 -6.45
C ILE A 179 -6.07 0.44 -6.32
N ASP A 180 -5.36 0.47 -7.43
CA ASP A 180 -3.89 0.52 -7.46
C ASP A 180 -3.43 1.39 -8.65
N LEU A 181 -2.25 2.02 -8.54
CA LEU A 181 -1.71 2.85 -9.64
C LEU A 181 -1.32 1.99 -10.86
N HIS A 182 -0.95 0.73 -10.63
CA HIS A 182 -0.46 -0.19 -11.64
C HIS A 182 -0.96 -1.61 -11.35
N SER A 183 -2.29 -1.76 -11.41
CA SER A 183 -2.98 -2.99 -11.01
C SER A 183 -2.47 -4.20 -11.80
N GLN A 184 -2.30 -5.33 -11.13
CA GLN A 184 -1.99 -6.62 -11.76
C GLN A 184 -3.16 -7.60 -11.68
N HIS A 185 -4.34 -7.12 -11.24
CA HIS A 185 -5.51 -7.96 -11.04
C HIS A 185 -6.75 -7.29 -11.64
N PRO A 186 -7.59 -8.01 -12.43
CA PRO A 186 -8.77 -7.42 -13.07
C PRO A 186 -9.80 -6.86 -12.08
N ASP A 187 -9.91 -7.46 -10.90
CA ASP A 187 -10.82 -7.01 -9.84
C ASP A 187 -10.28 -5.84 -8.99
N ILE A 188 -9.09 -5.30 -9.32
CA ILE A 188 -8.53 -4.10 -8.71
C ILE A 188 -8.50 -3.01 -9.77
N LEU A 189 -9.19 -1.91 -9.52
CA LEU A 189 -9.28 -0.81 -10.49
C LEU A 189 -7.92 -0.11 -10.60
N GLU A 190 -7.34 -0.12 -11.80
CA GLU A 190 -6.15 0.70 -12.07
C GLU A 190 -6.53 2.19 -12.11
N GLN A 191 -6.02 2.97 -11.16
CA GLN A 191 -6.32 4.40 -11.04
C GLN A 191 -5.24 5.15 -10.25
N ASP A 192 -4.83 6.31 -10.75
CA ASP A 192 -4.09 7.29 -9.94
C ASP A 192 -5.02 8.01 -8.96
N PHE A 193 -4.83 7.74 -7.66
CA PHE A 193 -5.60 8.39 -6.61
C PHE A 193 -5.45 9.92 -6.59
N LEU A 194 -4.28 10.47 -6.93
CA LEU A 194 -4.06 11.93 -6.93
C LEU A 194 -4.85 12.65 -8.03
N GLN A 195 -5.35 11.91 -9.01
CA GLN A 195 -6.20 12.37 -10.11
C GLN A 195 -7.66 11.91 -9.97
N ARG A 196 -7.99 11.18 -8.90
CA ARG A 196 -9.35 10.70 -8.68
C ARG A 196 -10.31 11.89 -8.49
N PRO A 197 -11.43 11.95 -9.22
CA PRO A 197 -12.42 13.01 -9.04
C PRO A 197 -13.01 12.96 -7.63
N LEU A 198 -13.32 14.14 -7.09
CA LEU A 198 -14.03 14.23 -5.82
C LEU A 198 -15.45 13.68 -5.95
N PRO A 199 -16.03 13.09 -4.89
CA PRO A 199 -17.43 12.68 -4.89
C PRO A 199 -18.34 13.85 -5.26
N ALA A 200 -19.20 13.67 -6.26
CA ALA A 200 -20.16 14.71 -6.66
C ALA A 200 -21.33 14.81 -5.65
N ARG A 201 -21.61 13.69 -4.96
CA ARG A 201 -22.68 13.57 -3.96
C ARG A 201 -22.17 12.75 -2.79
N GLU A 202 -22.82 12.87 -1.63
CA GLU A 202 -22.42 12.18 -0.40
C GLU A 202 -22.43 10.65 -0.53
N GLN A 203 -23.37 10.08 -1.29
CA GLN A 203 -23.42 8.64 -1.58
C GLN A 203 -22.23 8.13 -2.38
N ASP A 204 -21.54 9.01 -3.12
CA ASP A 204 -20.36 8.65 -3.92
C ASP A 204 -19.08 8.66 -3.07
N ALA A 205 -19.14 9.25 -1.86
CA ALA A 205 -18.08 9.27 -0.89
C ALA A 205 -17.98 7.94 -0.10
N PHE A 206 -16.91 7.80 0.68
CA PHE A 206 -16.58 6.59 1.40
C PHE A 206 -16.79 6.78 2.90
N ASP A 207 -17.21 5.71 3.58
CA ASP A 207 -17.20 5.66 5.03
C ASP A 207 -15.78 5.42 5.55
N VAL A 208 -14.98 4.63 4.83
CA VAL A 208 -13.58 4.34 5.20
C VAL A 208 -12.65 4.45 4.00
N VAL A 209 -11.47 5.04 4.21
CA VAL A 209 -10.35 4.96 3.28
C VAL A 209 -9.19 4.21 3.94
N SER A 210 -8.78 3.09 3.36
CA SER A 210 -7.58 2.35 3.75
C SER A 210 -6.40 2.80 2.88
N CYS A 211 -5.40 3.41 3.49
CA CYS A 211 -4.15 3.84 2.89
C CYS A 211 -2.99 3.14 3.60
N SER A 212 -2.78 1.86 3.28
CA SER A 212 -1.78 1.03 3.96
C SER A 212 -0.48 0.98 3.18
N LEU A 213 0.59 1.54 3.75
CA LEU A 213 1.93 1.59 3.15
C LEU A 213 2.01 2.27 1.77
N VAL A 214 1.04 3.14 1.44
CA VAL A 214 1.01 3.89 0.17
C VAL A 214 1.65 5.26 0.30
N LEU A 215 1.29 6.03 1.33
CA LEU A 215 1.77 7.41 1.49
C LEU A 215 3.31 7.52 1.57
N ASN A 216 3.99 6.48 2.05
CA ASN A 216 5.46 6.40 2.07
C ASN A 216 6.12 6.25 0.69
N PHE A 217 5.35 5.91 -0.35
CA PHE A 217 5.81 5.82 -1.74
C PHE A 217 5.49 7.05 -2.57
N VAL A 218 4.62 7.94 -2.08
CA VAL A 218 4.38 9.22 -2.73
C VAL A 218 5.65 10.06 -2.67
N SER A 219 6.16 10.39 -3.86
CA SER A 219 7.52 10.89 -4.05
C SER A 219 7.74 12.25 -3.39
N SER A 220 6.85 13.20 -3.66
CA SER A 220 7.01 14.57 -3.18
C SER A 220 6.32 14.77 -1.82
N PRO A 221 6.85 15.63 -0.94
CA PRO A 221 6.16 16.01 0.30
C PRO A 221 4.83 16.72 0.07
N ALA A 222 4.73 17.51 -1.00
CA ALA A 222 3.51 18.23 -1.37
C ALA A 222 2.42 17.25 -1.83
N ASP A 223 2.76 16.26 -2.66
CA ASP A 223 1.81 15.23 -3.09
C ASP A 223 1.34 14.36 -1.93
N ARG A 224 2.17 14.16 -0.90
CA ARG A 224 1.74 13.49 0.35
C ARG A 224 0.67 14.31 1.08
N GLY A 225 0.85 15.63 1.19
CA GLY A 225 -0.15 16.50 1.82
C GLY A 225 -1.41 16.61 0.97
N LYS A 226 -1.26 16.70 -0.35
CA LYS A 226 -2.37 16.63 -1.32
C LYS A 226 -3.14 15.32 -1.18
N MET A 227 -2.45 14.17 -1.12
CA MET A 227 -3.08 12.86 -0.94
C MET A 227 -3.93 12.81 0.33
N LEU A 228 -3.38 13.24 1.48
CA LEU A 228 -4.13 13.28 2.74
C LEU A 228 -5.35 14.21 2.67
N SER A 229 -5.20 15.38 2.02
CA SER A 229 -6.29 16.33 1.81
C SER A 229 -7.38 15.77 0.88
N LEU A 230 -6.99 15.04 -0.17
CA LEU A 230 -7.93 14.36 -1.05
C LEU A 230 -8.65 13.20 -0.35
N ILE A 231 -7.94 12.43 0.49
CA ILE A 231 -8.55 11.38 1.32
C ILE A 231 -9.65 11.98 2.21
N HIS A 232 -9.39 13.11 2.88
CA HIS A 232 -10.40 13.81 3.68
C HIS A 232 -11.67 14.14 2.87
N LYS A 233 -11.49 14.65 1.64
CA LYS A 233 -12.60 14.99 0.73
C LYS A 233 -13.30 13.78 0.11
N GLN A 234 -12.66 12.62 0.08
CA GLN A 234 -13.27 11.36 -0.41
C GLN A 234 -14.12 10.69 0.67
N LEU A 235 -13.94 11.05 1.95
CA LEU A 235 -14.74 10.55 3.05
C LEU A 235 -16.06 11.31 3.17
N LYS A 236 -17.12 10.65 3.64
CA LYS A 236 -18.39 11.29 4.01
C LYS A 236 -18.20 12.28 5.15
N ASP A 237 -19.14 13.20 5.32
CA ASP A 237 -19.17 14.14 6.46
C ASP A 237 -20.03 13.58 7.60
N LEU A 238 -19.73 12.34 8.01
CA LEU A 238 -20.45 11.61 9.06
C LEU A 238 -19.54 11.31 10.25
N PRO A 239 -20.09 11.14 11.47
CA PRO A 239 -19.30 10.80 12.65
C PRO A 239 -18.42 9.57 12.46
N ASN A 240 -18.90 8.54 11.75
CA ASN A 240 -18.22 7.27 11.54
C ASN A 240 -17.45 7.20 10.21
N SER A 241 -16.81 8.31 9.81
CA SER A 241 -15.92 8.34 8.64
C SER A 241 -14.45 8.27 9.04
N PHE A 242 -13.72 7.28 8.52
CA PHE A 242 -12.36 6.96 8.98
C PHE A 242 -11.30 6.88 7.88
N LEU A 243 -10.10 7.34 8.19
CA LEU A 243 -8.88 7.01 7.46
C LEU A 243 -8.08 5.99 8.26
N PHE A 244 -7.84 4.82 7.68
CA PHE A 244 -6.87 3.86 8.18
C PHE A 244 -5.53 4.06 7.47
N LEU A 245 -4.51 4.48 8.21
CA LEU A 245 -3.19 4.80 7.68
C LEU A 245 -2.14 3.86 8.28
N VAL A 246 -1.31 3.26 7.42
CA VAL A 246 -0.16 2.43 7.84
C VAL A 246 1.10 3.01 7.24
N LEU A 247 2.11 3.24 8.06
CA LEU A 247 3.40 3.76 7.64
C LEU A 247 4.53 2.92 8.22
N PRO A 248 5.67 2.81 7.51
CA PRO A 248 6.92 2.42 8.15
C PRO A 248 7.19 3.38 9.32
N LEU A 249 7.40 2.84 10.53
CA LEU A 249 7.62 3.65 11.72
C LEU A 249 8.77 4.66 11.55
N PRO A 250 9.88 4.37 10.83
CA PRO A 250 10.92 5.36 10.56
C PRO A 250 10.44 6.63 9.84
N CYS A 251 9.33 6.60 9.09
CA CYS A 251 8.75 7.80 8.48
C CYS A 251 8.40 8.86 9.52
N LEU A 252 8.01 8.45 10.74
CA LEU A 252 7.63 9.35 11.81
C LEU A 252 8.65 9.35 12.96
N ALA A 253 9.27 8.21 13.28
CA ALA A 253 10.19 8.09 14.43
C ALA A 253 11.65 8.44 14.11
N ASN A 254 12.03 8.50 12.81
CA ASN A 254 13.41 8.77 12.38
C ASN A 254 13.49 9.76 11.21
N SER A 255 12.50 10.66 11.08
CA SER A 255 12.49 11.69 10.04
C SER A 255 13.03 13.02 10.58
N ARG A 256 13.77 13.76 9.74
CA ARG A 256 14.19 15.14 10.04
C ARG A 256 13.03 16.12 10.19
N TYR A 257 11.91 15.85 9.52
CA TYR A 257 10.82 16.80 9.32
C TYR A 257 9.55 16.42 10.07
N LEU A 258 9.48 15.21 10.63
CA LEU A 258 8.32 14.68 11.33
C LEU A 258 8.74 13.89 12.56
N SER A 259 7.91 14.03 13.59
CA SER A 259 7.79 13.17 14.76
C SER A 259 6.35 12.64 14.84
N LEU A 260 6.08 11.70 15.75
CA LEU A 260 4.72 11.18 15.96
C LEU A 260 3.75 12.31 16.36
N SER A 261 4.16 13.18 17.29
CA SER A 261 3.33 14.30 17.76
C SER A 261 3.10 15.35 16.67
N THR A 262 4.16 15.78 15.97
CA THR A 262 4.00 16.75 14.89
C THR A 262 3.17 16.19 13.73
N PHE A 263 3.19 14.87 13.52
CA PHE A 263 2.31 14.25 12.53
C PHE A 263 0.84 14.26 12.98
N GLN A 264 0.55 14.05 14.26
CA GLN A 264 -0.80 14.24 14.81
C GLN A 264 -1.27 15.70 14.64
N ASP A 265 -0.41 16.69 14.88
CA ASP A 265 -0.74 18.11 14.64
C ASP A 265 -1.09 18.38 13.18
N LEU A 266 -0.29 17.85 12.25
CA LEU A 266 -0.57 17.94 10.81
C LEU A 266 -1.91 17.32 10.45
N MET A 267 -2.21 16.12 10.96
CA MET A 267 -3.48 15.43 10.71
C MET A 267 -4.66 16.25 11.22
N ARG A 268 -4.53 16.90 12.38
CA ARG A 268 -5.55 17.81 12.94
C ARG A 268 -5.85 18.99 12.02
N ILE A 269 -4.80 19.63 11.49
CA ILE A 269 -4.92 20.72 10.51
C ILE A 269 -5.64 20.27 9.24
N ILE A 270 -5.36 19.05 8.76
CA ILE A 270 -6.06 18.47 7.59
C ILE A 270 -7.54 18.18 7.90
N GLY A 271 -7.89 17.97 9.16
CA GLY A 271 -9.25 17.63 9.59
C GLY A 271 -9.40 16.18 10.02
N PHE A 272 -8.40 15.64 10.71
CA PHE A 272 -8.42 14.31 11.29
C PHE A 272 -8.10 14.33 12.78
N THR A 273 -8.83 13.54 13.55
CA THR A 273 -8.56 13.27 14.97
C THR A 273 -8.11 11.82 15.12
N LEU A 274 -7.19 11.56 16.05
CA LEU A 274 -6.69 10.20 16.26
C LEU A 274 -7.71 9.38 17.05
N GLU A 275 -8.17 8.27 16.48
CA GLU A 275 -9.13 7.36 17.12
C GLU A 275 -8.41 6.17 17.77
N ARG A 276 -7.49 5.53 17.04
CA ARG A 276 -6.69 4.39 17.53
C ARG A 276 -5.29 4.44 16.94
N GLU A 277 -4.32 3.93 17.69
CA GLU A 277 -2.99 3.66 17.17
C GLU A 277 -2.42 2.35 17.71
N GLN A 278 -1.55 1.73 16.94
CA GLN A 278 -0.78 0.57 17.35
C GLN A 278 0.61 0.62 16.74
N TRP A 279 1.64 0.71 17.58
CA TRP A 279 3.04 0.60 17.19
C TRP A 279 3.87 0.19 18.41
N LYS A 280 5.15 -0.14 18.19
CA LYS A 280 6.09 -0.48 19.27
C LYS A 280 7.41 0.28 19.08
N PRO A 281 8.08 0.74 20.15
CA PRO A 281 9.43 1.28 20.05
C PRO A 281 10.37 0.30 19.31
N GLY A 282 11.12 0.82 18.34
CA GLY A 282 11.97 -0.01 17.46
C GLY A 282 11.20 -0.89 16.46
N GLY A 283 9.87 -0.76 16.39
CA GLY A 283 9.03 -1.44 15.42
C GLY A 283 9.29 -1.00 13.99
N LYS A 284 8.87 -1.82 13.02
CA LYS A 284 9.05 -1.52 11.59
C LYS A 284 7.92 -0.68 11.01
N VAL A 285 6.69 -0.87 11.50
CA VAL A 285 5.47 -0.24 11.01
C VAL A 285 4.61 0.23 12.19
N GLY A 286 3.81 1.26 11.95
CA GLY A 286 2.73 1.66 12.84
C GLY A 286 1.40 1.70 12.08
N TYR A 287 0.32 1.55 12.82
CA TYR A 287 -1.05 1.57 12.33
C TYR A 287 -1.79 2.69 13.05
N TRP A 288 -2.55 3.50 12.32
CA TRP A 288 -3.36 4.58 12.86
C TRP A 288 -4.74 4.56 12.24
N LEU A 289 -5.76 4.73 13.07
CA LEU A 289 -7.12 5.00 12.65
C LEU A 289 -7.42 6.44 13.01
N TRP A 290 -7.79 7.22 12.01
CA TRP A 290 -8.14 8.62 12.14
C TRP A 290 -9.62 8.81 11.85
N ARG A 291 -10.32 9.55 12.69
CA ARG A 291 -11.70 9.95 12.45
C ARG A 291 -11.70 11.28 11.71
N LYS A 292 -12.53 11.40 10.67
CA LYS A 292 -12.74 12.67 9.98
C LYS A 292 -13.35 13.69 10.95
N SER A 293 -12.87 14.92 10.84
CA SER A 293 -13.27 16.08 11.65
C SER A 293 -13.15 17.35 10.81
N ALA A 294 -13.59 18.48 11.37
CA ALA A 294 -13.31 19.79 10.79
C ALA A 294 -11.80 20.07 10.84
N GLY A 295 -11.24 20.63 9.76
CA GLY A 295 -9.85 21.05 9.72
C GLY A 295 -9.59 22.30 10.56
N GLU A 296 -8.39 22.38 11.14
CA GLU A 296 -7.92 23.57 11.84
C GLU A 296 -7.14 24.49 10.90
N LEU A 297 -7.50 25.78 10.87
CA LEU A 297 -6.80 26.78 10.06
C LEU A 297 -5.54 27.31 10.77
N GLU A 298 -5.57 27.36 12.11
CA GLU A 298 -4.46 27.86 12.91
C GLU A 298 -3.23 26.95 12.78
N GLY A 299 -2.07 27.53 12.53
CA GLY A 299 -0.82 26.78 12.40
C GLY A 299 -0.63 26.08 11.05
N ARG A 300 -1.55 26.22 10.08
CA ARG A 300 -1.40 25.65 8.73
C ARG A 300 -0.15 26.14 8.01
N ASP A 301 0.23 27.41 8.20
CA ASP A 301 1.42 28.03 7.58
C ASP A 301 2.74 27.31 7.94
N ARG A 302 2.80 26.63 9.08
CA ARG A 302 3.97 25.80 9.47
C ARG A 302 4.25 24.69 8.46
N TRP A 303 3.22 24.24 7.75
CA TRP A 303 3.26 23.05 6.90
C TRP A 303 3.40 23.35 5.42
N VAL A 304 3.49 24.62 5.00
CA VAL A 304 3.68 25.00 3.58
C VAL A 304 5.11 24.76 3.08
N ARG A 305 6.05 24.48 4.00
CA ARG A 305 7.44 24.13 3.69
C ARG A 305 7.99 23.12 4.68
N LYS A 306 9.08 22.46 4.28
CA LYS A 306 9.83 21.57 5.17
C LYS A 306 10.46 22.39 6.30
N THR A 307 10.09 22.06 7.53
CA THR A 307 10.72 22.61 8.74
C THR A 307 11.43 21.47 9.46
N VAL A 308 12.71 21.64 9.77
CA VAL A 308 13.48 20.63 10.50
C VAL A 308 12.98 20.58 11.94
N VAL A 309 12.53 19.40 12.37
CA VAL A 309 12.08 19.11 13.74
C VAL A 309 13.22 18.55 14.58
N LYS A 310 14.03 17.69 13.97
CA LYS A 310 15.21 17.08 14.59
C LYS A 310 16.23 16.81 13.48
N ASP A 311 17.52 16.94 13.78
CA ASP A 311 18.56 16.62 12.80
C ASP A 311 19.54 15.57 13.33
N GLY A 312 20.15 14.85 12.40
CA GLY A 312 21.13 13.82 12.67
C GLY A 312 21.55 13.06 11.42
N PRO A 313 22.77 12.50 11.40
CA PRO A 313 23.35 11.87 10.20
C PRO A 313 22.56 10.62 9.75
N LYS A 314 21.90 9.91 10.67
CA LYS A 314 21.14 8.67 10.39
C LYS A 314 19.65 8.90 10.12
N MET A 315 19.19 10.14 10.11
CA MET A 315 17.77 10.47 9.93
C MET A 315 17.39 10.44 8.45
N ASN A 316 16.15 10.06 8.15
CA ASN A 316 15.60 10.10 6.80
C ASN A 316 14.91 11.44 6.51
N ASN A 317 14.53 11.64 5.25
CA ASN A 317 13.94 12.88 4.74
C ASN A 317 12.43 12.75 4.45
N PHE A 318 11.73 11.84 5.11
CA PHE A 318 10.28 11.72 4.94
C PHE A 318 9.58 12.98 5.47
N ALA A 319 8.83 13.68 4.62
CA ALA A 319 8.17 14.93 4.98
C ALA A 319 6.78 14.96 4.36
N VAL A 320 5.89 15.72 4.98
CA VAL A 320 4.59 16.07 4.40
C VAL A 320 4.48 17.58 4.46
N VAL A 321 4.03 18.17 3.34
CA VAL A 321 3.84 19.61 3.16
C VAL A 321 2.43 19.81 2.63
N LEU A 322 1.72 20.79 3.17
CA LEU A 322 0.37 21.15 2.72
C LEU A 322 0.46 22.15 1.56
N PRO A 323 -0.42 22.01 0.55
CA PRO A 323 -0.58 23.00 -0.51
C PRO A 323 -1.24 24.29 -0.01
#